data_AF-A0A6P0WX65-F1
#
_entry.id   AF-A0A6P0WX65-F1
#
_cell.length_a   1.000
_cell.length_b   1.000
_cell.length_c   1.000
_cell.angle_alpha   90.00
_cell.angle_beta   90.00
_cell.angle_gamma   90.00
#
_symmetry.space_group_name_H-M   'P 1'
#
loop_
_entity.id
_entity.type
_entity.pdbx_description
1 polymer ?
#
loop_
_entity_poly.entity_id
_entity_poly.type
_entity_poly.pdbx_seq_one_letter_code
_entity_poly.pdbx_strand_id
1 'polypeptide(L)' 'MTIIISLFVVGWLAASVIGTQAYFRGEQSKPIHERNWRSGSFEKLAKSMTGTEMDYSTRVPAYPIDSYFSRLLPNE' A
#
# COMPACT_ATOMS: atom_id res chain seq x y z
N MET A 1 -0.13 8.07 -37.50
CA MET A 1 0.71 8.26 -36.29
C MET A 1 -0.12 8.54 -35.03
N THR A 2 -1.12 9.42 -35.09
CA THR A 2 -1.99 9.76 -33.93
C THR A 2 -2.55 8.54 -33.19
N ILE A 3 -3.18 7.59 -33.90
CA ILE A 3 -3.80 6.40 -33.30
C ILE A 3 -2.78 5.53 -32.55
N ILE A 4 -1.59 5.34 -33.13
CA ILE A 4 -0.52 4.52 -32.53
C ILE A 4 -0.03 5.17 -31.23
N ILE A 5 0.23 6.48 -31.26
CA ILE A 5 0.67 7.22 -30.07
C ILE A 5 -0.41 7.17 -28.98
N SER A 6 -1.68 7.40 -29.34
CA SER A 6 -2.80 7.30 -28.40
C SER A 6 -2.91 5.92 -27.77
N LEU A 7 -2.72 4.85 -28.53
CA LEU A 7 -2.74 3.48 -28.02
C LEU A 7 -1.68 3.27 -26.94
N PHE A 8 -0.43 3.72 -27.19
CA PHE A 8 0.65 3.59 -26.22
C PHE A 8 0.42 4.44 -24.98
N VAL A 9 -0.07 5.67 -25.12
CA VAL A 9 -0.36 6.53 -23.97
C VAL A 9 -1.46 5.92 -23.10
N VAL A 10 -2.56 5.45 -23.69
CA VAL A 10 -3.67 4.82 -22.96
C VAL A 10 -3.21 3.50 -22.32
N GLY A 11 -2.47 2.67 -23.05
CA GLY A 11 -1.93 1.41 -22.53
C GLY A 11 -0.98 1.63 -21.35
N TRP A 12 -0.10 2.63 -21.44
CA TRP A 12 0.79 3.00 -20.35
C TRP A 12 0.01 3.50 -19.13
N LEU A 13 -0.96 4.40 -19.31
CA LEU A 13 -1.81 4.88 -18.22
C LEU A 13 -2.56 3.73 -17.55
N ALA A 14 -3.15 2.82 -18.32
CA ALA A 14 -3.83 1.65 -17.79
C ALA A 14 -2.89 0.78 -16.95
N ALA A 15 -1.68 0.49 -17.45
CA ALA A 15 -0.68 -0.29 -16.74
C ALA A 15 -0.24 0.40 -15.43
N SER A 16 -0.01 1.72 -15.45
CA SER A 16 0.34 2.49 -14.26
C SER A 16 -0.75 2.42 -13.21
N VAL A 17 -2.01 2.64 -13.59
CA VAL A 17 -3.15 2.58 -12.65
C VAL A 17 -3.27 1.18 -12.04
N ILE A 18 -3.24 0.12 -12.86
CA ILE A 18 -3.35 -1.26 -12.38
C ILE A 18 -2.16 -1.61 -11.46
N GLY A 19 -0.95 -1.21 -11.83
CA GLY A 19 0.25 -1.44 -11.01
C GLY A 19 0.16 -0.76 -9.64
N THR A 20 -0.31 0.50 -9.59
CA THR A 20 -0.54 1.21 -8.34
C THR A 20 -1.58 0.51 -7.47
N GLN A 21 -2.71 0.08 -8.05
CA GLN A 21 -3.73 -0.69 -7.32
C GLN A 21 -3.17 -1.98 -6.74
N ALA A 22 -2.43 -2.75 -7.55
CA ALA A 22 -1.86 -4.03 -7.15
C ALA A 22 -0.83 -3.86 -6.02
N TYR A 23 0.02 -2.84 -6.11
CA TYR A 23 1.00 -2.52 -5.06
C TYR A 23 0.30 -2.25 -3.72
N PHE A 24 -0.66 -1.32 -3.68
CA PHE A 24 -1.32 -0.97 -2.41
C PHE A 24 -2.16 -2.11 -1.84
N ARG A 25 -2.83 -2.92 -2.68
CA ARG A 25 -3.56 -4.10 -2.21
C ARG A 25 -2.63 -5.16 -1.63
N GLY A 26 -1.52 -5.44 -2.29
CA GLY A 26 -0.51 -6.37 -1.76
C GLY A 26 0.10 -5.86 -0.46
N GLU A 27 0.38 -4.55 -0.42
CA GLU A 27 0.82 -3.88 0.80
C GLU A 27 -0.23 -3.84 1.89
N GLN A 28 -1.53 -3.98 1.61
CA GLN A 28 -2.66 -4.10 2.56
C GLN A 28 -2.82 -5.52 3.13
N SER A 29 -2.45 -6.55 2.39
CA SER A 29 -2.54 -7.95 2.83
C SER A 29 -1.26 -8.51 3.46
N LYS A 30 -0.11 -7.86 3.27
CA LYS A 30 1.16 -8.40 3.76
C LYS A 30 1.22 -8.40 5.30
N PRO A 31 1.87 -9.40 5.91
CA PRO A 31 2.25 -9.32 7.32
C PRO A 31 3.18 -8.12 7.57
N ILE A 32 3.03 -7.49 8.73
CA ILE A 32 3.76 -6.27 9.07
C ILE A 32 4.62 -6.41 10.33
N HIS A 33 5.49 -5.43 10.55
CA HIS A 33 6.14 -5.24 11.83
C HIS A 33 5.25 -4.38 12.73
N GLU A 34 5.40 -4.51 14.04
CA GLU A 34 4.62 -3.77 15.04
C GLU A 34 4.71 -2.25 14.86
N ARG A 35 5.86 -1.70 14.45
CA ARG A 35 6.00 -0.26 14.14
C ARG A 35 5.12 0.24 12.98
N ASN A 36 4.82 -0.62 12.00
CA ASN A 36 3.98 -0.26 10.87
C ASN A 36 2.49 -0.38 11.22
N TRP A 37 2.16 -0.98 12.36
CA TRP A 37 0.79 -1.08 12.87
C TRP A 37 0.22 0.30 13.21
N ARG A 38 1.08 1.21 13.68
CA ARG A 38 0.72 2.57 14.09
C ARG A 38 0.84 3.60 12.97
N SER A 39 0.59 3.20 11.72
CA SER A 39 0.75 4.07 10.54
C SER A 39 -0.60 4.43 9.92
N GLY A 40 -1.32 5.36 10.54
CA GLY A 40 -2.58 5.86 10.00
C GLY A 40 -2.43 6.61 8.66
N SER A 41 -1.25 7.16 8.36
CA SER A 41 -0.98 7.85 7.10
C SER A 41 -0.93 6.89 5.91
N PHE A 42 -0.32 5.71 6.09
CA PHE A 42 -0.31 4.67 5.07
C PHE A 42 -1.72 4.14 4.82
N GLU A 43 -2.51 3.90 5.88
CA GLU A 43 -3.88 3.41 5.74
C GLU A 43 -4.75 4.39 4.92
N LYS A 44 -4.69 5.69 5.25
CA LYS A 44 -5.43 6.73 4.50
C LYS A 44 -5.04 6.77 3.03
N LEU A 45 -3.75 6.67 2.72
CA LEU A 45 -3.26 6.66 1.34
C LEU A 45 -3.63 5.36 0.61
N ALA A 46 -3.50 4.22 1.27
CA ALA A 46 -3.88 2.93 0.70
C ALA A 46 -5.38 2.92 0.36
N LYS A 47 -6.24 3.38 1.28
CA LYS A 47 -7.68 3.50 1.06
C LYS A 47 -8.03 4.47 -0.08
N SER A 48 -7.34 5.60 -0.20
CA SER A 48 -7.59 6.55 -1.30
C SER A 48 -7.20 6.00 -2.67
N MET A 49 -6.20 5.12 -2.71
CA MET A 49 -5.80 4.43 -3.93
C MET A 49 -6.74 3.24 -4.21
N THR A 50 -6.91 2.30 -3.27
CA THR A 50 -7.56 1.01 -3.53
C THR A 50 -9.07 1.00 -3.35
N GLY A 51 -9.61 2.00 -2.66
CA GLY A 51 -11.01 2.06 -2.23
C GLY A 51 -11.36 1.06 -1.13
N THR A 52 -10.39 0.31 -0.60
CA THR A 52 -10.60 -0.73 0.41
C THR A 52 -9.94 -0.35 1.72
N GLU A 53 -10.64 -0.59 2.83
CA GLU A 53 -10.08 -0.42 4.17
C GLU A 53 -9.03 -1.51 4.46
N MET A 54 -8.14 -1.23 5.41
CA MET A 54 -7.18 -2.22 5.87
C MET A 54 -7.89 -3.21 6.82
N ASP A 55 -7.83 -4.49 6.49
CA ASP A 55 -8.36 -5.54 7.35
C ASP A 55 -7.30 -6.01 8.35
N TYR A 56 -7.42 -5.54 9.59
CA TYR A 56 -6.52 -5.89 10.68
C TYR A 56 -6.76 -7.29 11.26
N SER A 57 -7.82 -7.99 10.86
CA SER A 57 -8.04 -9.40 11.25
C SER A 57 -7.11 -10.35 10.49
N THR A 58 -6.70 -9.96 9.27
CA THR A 58 -5.83 -10.76 8.40
C THR A 58 -4.40 -10.22 8.33
N ARG A 59 -4.21 -8.90 8.49
CA ARG A 59 -2.90 -8.25 8.48
C ARG A 59 -2.19 -8.28 9.83
N VAL A 60 -1.84 -9.46 10.34
CA VAL A 60 -1.20 -9.62 11.66
C VAL A 60 0.33 -9.42 11.62
N PRO A 61 0.96 -9.02 12.75
CA PRO A 61 2.42 -8.92 12.80
C PRO A 61 3.08 -10.29 12.68
N ALA A 62 3.99 -10.46 11.72
CA ALA A 62 4.72 -11.73 11.55
C ALA A 62 5.92 -11.88 12.50
N TYR A 63 6.41 -10.76 13.05
CA TYR A 63 7.63 -10.73 13.83
C TYR A 63 7.38 -10.02 15.17
N PRO A 64 7.54 -10.72 16.32
CA PRO A 64 7.27 -10.16 17.65
C PRO A 64 8.42 -9.29 18.19
N ILE A 65 9.53 -9.19 17.46
CA ILE A 65 10.69 -8.40 17.85
C ILE A 65 10.88 -7.29 16.82
N ASP A 66 10.77 -6.04 17.27
CA ASP A 66 11.29 -4.92 16.49
C ASP A 66 12.82 -4.92 16.61
N SER A 67 13.51 -5.25 15.52
CA SER A 67 14.97 -5.22 15.43
C SER A 67 15.56 -3.83 15.67
N TYR A 68 14.73 -2.79 15.60
CA TYR A 68 15.10 -1.42 15.93
C TYR A 68 14.15 -0.90 17.03
N PHE A 69 14.62 -0.84 18.28
CA PHE A 69 13.91 -0.15 19.37
C PHE A 69 13.82 1.36 19.09
N SER A 70 12.92 1.75 18.20
CA SER A 70 12.63 3.16 17.95
C SER A 70 11.77 3.70 19.08
N ARG A 71 12.30 4.68 19.83
CA ARG A 71 11.53 5.44 20.83
C ARG A 71 10.67 6.55 20.21
N LEU A 72 10.69 6.68 18.88
CA LEU A 72 10.02 7.73 18.10
C LEU A 72 8.85 7.17 17.30
N LEU A 73 8.15 6.16 17.81
CA LEU A 73 6.92 5.70 17.17
C LEU A 73 5.81 6.73 17.43
N PRO A 74 5.04 7.12 16.38
CA PRO A 74 3.85 7.93 16.57
C PRO A 74 2.89 7.26 17.56
N ASN A 75 2.25 8.07 18.39
CA ASN A 75 1.22 7.59 19.32
C ASN A 75 -0.14 7.38 18.63
N GLU A 76 -0.27 7.77 17.35
CA GLU A 76 -1.49 7.70 16.53
C GLU A 76 -1.17 7.42 15.06
#